data_AF-A0A3A5VVZ8-F1
#
_entry.id   AF-A0A3A5VVZ8-F1
#
_cell.length_a   1.000
_cell.length_b   1.000
_cell.length_c   1.000
_cell.angle_alpha   90.00
_cell.angle_beta   90.00
_cell.angle_gamma   90.00
#
_symmetry.space_group_name_H-M   'P 1'
#
loop_
_entity.id
_entity.type
_entity.pdbx_description
1 polymer ?
#
loop_
_entity_poly.entity_id
_entity_poly.type
_entity_poly.pdbx_seq_one_letter_code
_entity_poly.pdbx_strand_id
1 'polypeptide(L)'
;MVAPLEAPLDGVIPVAAHRRLLDYTVGPNDIALPFTQRLAQENAWSLAYAARVIEEYKRFCYLCIHSKRACTPSLDVDQAWHLHLTYSRDYWGEFCPNLLGKSLHHGPTEGGPKEDVKFLEQYDETLQYYEQVFQVPPPSDVWPEANIRFSQHLRLRWVDLSKVYAVQRKKVHKVLPILLLGTALLMVAITTLLF
;
A
#
# COMPACT_ATOMS: atom_id res chain seq x y z
N MET A 1 8.04 -28.94 -12.13
CA MET A 1 8.06 -27.66 -11.41
C MET A 1 8.28 -26.55 -12.44
N VAL A 2 7.46 -25.50 -12.43
CA VAL A 2 7.67 -24.34 -13.31
C VAL A 2 8.90 -23.58 -12.79
N ALA A 3 9.78 -23.12 -13.68
CA ALA A 3 10.97 -22.37 -13.27
C ALA A 3 10.57 -21.09 -12.50
N PRO A 4 11.39 -20.61 -11.55
CA PRO A 4 11.19 -19.30 -10.92
C PRO A 4 11.07 -18.15 -11.93
N LEU A 5 10.63 -16.98 -11.46
CA LEU A 5 10.63 -15.78 -12.29
C LEU A 5 12.05 -15.45 -12.77
N GLU A 6 12.17 -15.24 -14.09
CA GLU A 6 13.43 -14.92 -14.75
C GLU A 6 13.89 -13.51 -14.37
N ALA A 7 15.21 -13.29 -14.32
CA ALA A 7 15.77 -11.97 -14.09
C ALA A 7 15.46 -11.01 -15.26
N PRO A 8 15.52 -9.68 -15.03
CA PRO A 8 15.39 -8.71 -16.09
C PRO A 8 16.40 -8.95 -17.23
N LEU A 9 15.92 -8.93 -18.48
CA LEU A 9 16.75 -8.99 -19.69
C LEU A 9 17.00 -7.55 -20.15
N ASP A 10 18.26 -7.16 -20.28
CA ASP A 10 18.67 -5.78 -20.57
C ASP A 10 18.03 -4.74 -19.65
N GLY A 11 17.79 -5.14 -18.39
CA GLY A 11 17.17 -4.30 -17.37
C GLY A 11 15.65 -4.28 -17.36
N VAL A 12 14.97 -5.01 -18.26
CA VAL A 12 13.50 -5.03 -18.39
C VAL A 12 12.93 -6.41 -18.02
N ILE A 13 11.79 -6.44 -17.33
CA ILE A 13 11.11 -7.70 -17.02
C ILE A 13 10.68 -8.44 -18.30
N PRO A 14 10.98 -9.75 -18.46
CA PRO A 14 10.45 -10.53 -19.57
C PRO A 14 8.92 -10.60 -19.52
N VAL A 15 8.25 -10.50 -20.68
CA VAL A 15 6.77 -10.52 -20.77
C VAL A 15 6.16 -11.77 -20.12
N ALA A 16 6.81 -12.92 -20.29
CA ALA A 16 6.36 -14.18 -19.68
C ALA A 16 6.47 -14.16 -18.15
N ALA A 17 7.56 -13.60 -17.61
CA ALA A 17 7.74 -13.42 -16.17
C ALA A 17 6.71 -12.43 -15.61
N HIS A 18 6.47 -11.32 -16.31
CA HIS A 18 5.49 -10.32 -15.88
C HIS A 18 4.07 -10.87 -15.85
N ARG A 19 3.65 -11.59 -16.89
CA ARG A 19 2.34 -12.26 -16.93
C ARG A 19 2.20 -13.24 -15.77
N ARG A 20 3.18 -14.14 -15.57
CA ARG A 20 3.15 -15.11 -14.47
C ARG A 20 3.09 -14.45 -13.10
N LEU A 21 3.81 -13.35 -12.91
CA LEU A 21 3.77 -12.57 -11.69
C LEU A 21 2.37 -11.99 -11.44
N LEU A 22 1.73 -11.42 -12.47
CA LEU A 22 0.39 -10.84 -12.34
C LEU A 22 -0.72 -11.90 -12.24
N ASP A 23 -0.52 -13.10 -12.79
CA ASP A 23 -1.47 -14.20 -12.71
C ASP A 23 -1.49 -14.88 -11.32
N TYR A 24 -0.44 -14.68 -10.50
CA TYR A 24 -0.41 -15.23 -9.15
C TYR A 24 -1.53 -14.66 -8.27
N THR A 25 -2.30 -15.57 -7.68
CA THR A 25 -3.33 -15.28 -6.69
C THR A 25 -2.79 -15.57 -5.29
N VAL A 26 -2.96 -14.63 -4.38
CA VAL A 26 -2.59 -14.81 -2.96
C VAL A 26 -3.71 -15.52 -2.21
N GLY A 27 -3.42 -16.72 -1.70
CA GLY A 27 -4.37 -17.49 -0.90
C GLY A 27 -5.63 -17.94 -1.66
N PRO A 28 -6.66 -18.43 -0.95
CA PRO A 28 -7.89 -18.90 -1.57
C PRO A 28 -8.76 -17.74 -2.10
N ASN A 29 -9.29 -17.90 -3.33
CA ASN A 29 -10.19 -16.93 -3.97
C ASN A 29 -11.68 -17.23 -3.79
N ASP A 30 -12.06 -18.51 -3.69
CA ASP A 30 -13.48 -18.92 -3.64
C ASP A 30 -14.00 -19.02 -2.21
N ILE A 31 -13.79 -17.96 -1.42
CA ILE A 31 -14.21 -17.86 -0.02
C ILE A 31 -14.92 -16.53 0.25
N ALA A 32 -15.62 -16.44 1.38
CA ALA A 32 -16.41 -15.25 1.74
C ALA A 32 -15.58 -13.97 1.96
N LEU A 33 -14.29 -14.11 2.25
CA LEU A 33 -13.37 -12.98 2.45
C LEU A 33 -12.01 -13.27 1.80
N PRO A 34 -11.89 -13.15 0.47
CA PRO A 34 -10.62 -13.34 -0.24
C PRO A 34 -9.60 -12.27 0.14
N PHE A 35 -8.33 -12.50 -0.21
CA PHE A 35 -7.22 -11.61 0.13
C PHE A 35 -7.49 -10.14 -0.23
N THR A 36 -7.94 -9.87 -1.46
CA THR A 36 -8.25 -8.51 -1.94
C THR A 36 -9.33 -7.82 -1.12
N GLN A 37 -10.38 -8.56 -0.73
CA GLN A 37 -11.47 -8.01 0.06
C GLN A 37 -11.02 -7.71 1.49
N ARG A 38 -10.22 -8.60 2.09
CA ARG A 38 -9.63 -8.37 3.41
C ARG A 38 -8.70 -7.15 3.40
N LEU A 39 -7.81 -7.07 2.40
CA LEU A 39 -6.91 -5.93 2.23
C LEU A 39 -7.68 -4.61 2.12
N ALA A 40 -8.76 -4.59 1.32
CA ALA A 40 -9.61 -3.42 1.17
C ALA A 40 -10.30 -3.02 2.48
N GLN A 41 -10.84 -4.00 3.22
CA GLN A 41 -11.53 -3.75 4.49
C GLN A 41 -10.58 -3.21 5.57
N GLU A 42 -9.41 -3.82 5.74
CA GLU A 42 -8.44 -3.43 6.78
C GLU A 42 -7.85 -2.02 6.55
N ASN A 43 -7.81 -1.56 5.30
CA ASN A 43 -7.23 -0.27 4.94
C ASN A 43 -8.26 0.80 4.52
N ALA A 44 -9.55 0.48 4.60
CA ALA A 44 -10.65 1.34 4.12
C ALA A 44 -10.51 1.79 2.65
N TRP A 45 -10.06 0.87 1.80
CA TRP A 45 -9.89 1.08 0.36
C TRP A 45 -11.09 0.57 -0.45
N SER A 46 -11.23 1.06 -1.68
CA SER A 46 -12.11 0.40 -2.64
C SER A 46 -11.47 -0.92 -3.11
N LEU A 47 -12.30 -1.88 -3.54
CA LEU A 47 -11.81 -3.15 -4.10
C LEU A 47 -10.90 -2.93 -5.31
N ALA A 48 -11.26 -1.97 -6.17
CA ALA A 48 -10.46 -1.62 -7.34
C ALA A 48 -9.08 -1.07 -6.95
N TYR A 49 -9.00 -0.26 -5.90
CA TYR A 49 -7.73 0.25 -5.40
C TYR A 49 -6.89 -0.86 -4.77
N ALA A 50 -7.49 -1.71 -3.94
CA ALA A 50 -6.80 -2.86 -3.34
C ALA A 50 -6.24 -3.82 -4.41
N ALA A 51 -6.97 -4.07 -5.49
CA ALA A 51 -6.48 -4.89 -6.61
C ALA A 51 -5.23 -4.28 -7.26
N ARG A 52 -5.21 -2.96 -7.49
CA ARG A 52 -4.03 -2.26 -8.00
C ARG A 52 -2.84 -2.33 -7.03
N VAL A 53 -3.07 -2.15 -5.74
CA VAL A 53 -2.02 -2.29 -4.71
C VAL A 53 -1.44 -3.71 -4.71
N ILE A 54 -2.25 -4.74 -4.94
CA ILE A 54 -1.77 -6.13 -5.05
C ILE A 54 -0.87 -6.33 -6.28
N GLU A 55 -1.20 -5.74 -7.42
CA GLU A 55 -0.32 -5.77 -8.60
C GLU A 55 1.03 -5.11 -8.28
N GLU A 56 1.01 -3.93 -7.67
CA GLU A 56 2.21 -3.20 -7.27
C GLU A 56 3.03 -3.94 -6.21
N TYR A 57 2.37 -4.63 -5.28
CA TYR A 57 3.02 -5.50 -4.30
C TYR A 57 3.77 -6.65 -4.96
N LYS A 58 3.15 -7.32 -5.95
CA LYS A 58 3.82 -8.39 -6.69
C LYS A 58 5.01 -7.85 -7.49
N ARG A 59 4.85 -6.69 -8.15
CA ARG A 59 5.95 -5.97 -8.82
C ARG A 59 7.09 -5.67 -7.85
N PHE A 60 6.80 -5.18 -6.65
CA PHE A 60 7.80 -4.92 -5.62
C PHE A 60 8.55 -6.18 -5.21
N CYS A 61 7.86 -7.31 -4.98
CA CYS A 61 8.54 -8.58 -4.68
C CYS A 61 9.51 -9.01 -5.79
N TYR A 62 9.12 -8.81 -7.06
CA TYR A 62 10.01 -9.06 -8.20
C TYR A 62 11.25 -8.15 -8.16
N LEU A 63 11.10 -6.85 -7.86
CA LEU A 63 12.23 -5.94 -7.68
C LEU A 63 13.18 -6.44 -6.57
N CYS A 64 12.65 -6.83 -5.41
CA CYS A 64 13.44 -7.31 -4.29
C CYS A 64 14.33 -8.51 -4.63
N ILE A 65 13.84 -9.46 -5.44
CA ILE A 65 14.59 -10.69 -5.73
C ILE A 65 15.65 -10.52 -6.84
N HIS A 66 15.58 -9.43 -7.60
CA HIS A 66 16.49 -9.14 -8.71
C HIS A 66 17.36 -7.89 -8.51
N SER A 67 17.03 -7.04 -7.54
CA SER A 67 17.87 -5.92 -7.15
C SER A 67 19.17 -6.40 -6.51
N LYS A 68 20.24 -5.65 -6.72
CA LYS A 68 21.53 -5.82 -6.01
C LYS A 68 21.53 -5.18 -4.62
N ARG A 69 20.53 -4.35 -4.34
CA ARG A 69 20.34 -3.60 -3.09
C ARG A 69 19.00 -3.95 -2.47
N ALA A 70 18.85 -3.73 -1.17
CA ALA A 70 17.54 -3.85 -0.53
C ALA A 70 16.56 -2.85 -1.16
N CYS A 71 15.27 -3.20 -1.22
CA CYS A 71 14.21 -2.34 -1.72
C CYS A 71 13.29 -1.92 -0.58
N THR A 72 12.75 -0.70 -0.64
CA THR A 72 11.78 -0.18 0.34
C THR A 72 10.43 -0.01 -0.35
N PRO A 73 9.33 -0.57 0.19
CA PRO A 73 8.00 -0.43 -0.41
C PRO A 73 7.36 0.93 -0.09
N SER A 74 6.34 1.31 -0.86
CA SER A 74 5.41 2.36 -0.44
C SER A 74 4.58 1.88 0.75
N LEU A 75 3.86 2.79 1.41
CA LEU A 75 3.03 2.42 2.56
C LEU A 75 1.99 1.37 2.16
N ASP A 76 1.30 1.60 1.05
CA ASP A 76 0.18 0.74 0.64
C ASP A 76 0.67 -0.64 0.18
N VAL A 77 1.82 -0.68 -0.50
CA VAL A 77 2.48 -1.93 -0.88
C VAL A 77 2.98 -2.70 0.35
N ASP A 78 3.50 -2.01 1.36
CA ASP A 78 3.91 -2.61 2.64
C ASP A 78 2.71 -3.21 3.37
N GLN A 79 1.53 -2.57 3.33
CA GLN A 79 0.29 -3.12 3.90
C GLN A 79 -0.14 -4.43 3.22
N ALA A 80 -0.04 -4.51 1.89
CA ALA A 80 -0.28 -5.77 1.17
C ALA A 80 0.76 -6.84 1.53
N TRP A 81 2.03 -6.46 1.68
CA TRP A 81 3.08 -7.39 2.07
C TRP A 81 2.88 -7.92 3.50
N HIS A 82 2.61 -7.04 4.46
CA HIS A 82 2.26 -7.42 5.83
C HIS A 82 1.09 -8.40 5.87
N LEU A 83 0.03 -8.12 5.12
CA LEU A 83 -1.11 -9.03 5.07
C LEU A 83 -0.69 -10.39 4.49
N HIS A 84 0.06 -10.43 3.38
CA HIS A 84 0.50 -11.69 2.77
C HIS A 84 1.39 -12.53 3.70
N LEU A 85 2.24 -11.90 4.53
CA LEU A 85 3.03 -12.63 5.54
C LEU A 85 2.14 -13.42 6.53
N THR A 86 0.91 -12.96 6.79
CA THR A 86 -0.05 -13.70 7.63
C THR A 86 -0.66 -14.91 6.93
N TYR A 87 -0.62 -14.98 5.60
CA TYR A 87 -0.98 -16.15 4.79
C TYR A 87 0.26 -17.05 4.67
N SER A 88 0.84 -17.41 5.82
CA SER A 88 2.19 -17.99 5.91
C SER A 88 2.38 -19.27 5.10
N ARG A 89 1.34 -20.10 4.94
CA ARG A 89 1.37 -21.30 4.09
C ARG A 89 1.50 -20.96 2.62
N ASP A 90 0.76 -19.96 2.14
CA ASP A 90 0.86 -19.45 0.77
C ASP A 90 2.21 -18.77 0.56
N TYR A 91 2.59 -17.86 1.46
CA TYR A 91 3.81 -17.08 1.35
C TYR A 91 5.09 -17.94 1.36
N TRP A 92 5.22 -18.84 2.34
CA TRP A 92 6.42 -19.65 2.51
C TRP A 92 6.38 -20.98 1.76
N GLY A 93 5.19 -21.52 1.47
CA GLY A 93 5.02 -22.80 0.80
C GLY A 93 4.91 -22.68 -0.72
N GLU A 94 4.36 -21.57 -1.22
CA GLU A 94 4.04 -21.41 -2.65
C GLU A 94 4.72 -20.18 -3.25
N PHE A 95 4.41 -18.98 -2.77
CA PHE A 95 4.86 -17.73 -3.38
C PHE A 95 6.39 -17.62 -3.44
N CYS A 96 7.07 -17.71 -2.30
CA CYS A 96 8.53 -17.59 -2.23
C CYS A 96 9.27 -18.72 -2.98
N PRO A 97 9.03 -20.01 -2.70
CA PRO A 97 9.81 -21.07 -3.34
C PRO A 97 9.42 -21.33 -4.80
N ASN A 98 8.13 -21.26 -5.15
CA ASN A 98 7.65 -21.72 -6.47
C ASN A 98 7.51 -20.58 -7.48
N LEU A 99 7.12 -19.37 -7.04
CA LEU A 99 7.04 -18.21 -7.93
C LEU A 99 8.36 -17.42 -7.94
N LEU A 100 8.80 -16.93 -6.78
CA LEU A 100 9.99 -16.08 -6.68
C LEU A 100 11.30 -16.87 -6.81
N GLY A 101 11.31 -18.14 -6.40
CA GLY A 101 12.52 -18.97 -6.33
C GLY A 101 13.52 -18.56 -5.26
N LYS A 102 13.14 -17.65 -4.35
CA LYS A 102 13.97 -17.14 -3.25
C LYS A 102 13.10 -16.82 -2.04
N SER A 103 13.66 -17.00 -0.85
CA SER A 103 13.05 -16.46 0.38
C SER A 103 13.14 -14.94 0.36
N LEU A 104 12.01 -14.28 0.59
CA LEU A 104 11.94 -12.84 0.78
C LEU A 104 11.49 -12.57 2.22
N HIS A 105 12.30 -11.85 2.99
CA HIS A 105 12.03 -11.58 4.40
C HIS A 105 11.68 -10.12 4.60
N HIS A 106 10.68 -9.87 5.45
CA HIS A 106 10.39 -8.53 5.97
C HIS A 106 11.17 -8.31 7.26
N GLY A 107 11.77 -7.13 7.39
CA GLY A 107 12.57 -6.75 8.56
C GLY A 107 12.04 -5.46 9.18
N PRO A 108 12.03 -5.34 10.52
CA PRO A 108 11.64 -4.10 11.18
C PRO A 108 12.69 -3.00 10.92
N THR A 109 12.25 -1.74 11.03
CA THR A 109 13.18 -0.61 11.17
C THR A 109 13.80 -0.64 12.57
N GLU A 110 15.10 -0.33 12.67
CA GLU A 110 15.76 -0.10 13.96
C GLU A 110 15.41 1.27 14.55
N GLY A 111 14.79 2.14 13.74
CA GLY A 111 14.42 3.50 14.09
C GLY A 111 15.60 4.47 14.19
N GLY A 112 15.25 5.76 14.24
CA GLY A 112 16.19 6.85 14.42
C GLY A 112 16.76 7.43 13.12
N PRO A 113 17.52 8.54 13.22
CA PRO A 113 17.82 9.37 12.05
C PRO A 113 18.61 8.67 10.94
N LYS A 114 19.45 7.68 11.29
CA LYS A 114 20.20 6.90 10.30
C LYS A 114 19.29 6.02 9.47
N GLU A 115 18.35 5.34 10.11
CA GLU A 115 17.35 4.52 9.42
C GLU A 115 16.43 5.39 8.57
N ASP A 116 16.04 6.57 9.05
CA ASP A 116 15.21 7.51 8.30
C ASP A 116 15.88 7.94 6.97
N VAL A 117 17.16 8.31 7.02
CA VAL A 117 17.94 8.65 5.81
C VAL A 117 18.09 7.43 4.89
N LYS A 118 18.47 6.28 5.46
CA LYS A 118 18.63 5.02 4.70
C LYS A 118 17.36 4.66 3.94
N PHE A 119 16.20 4.64 4.61
CA PHE A 119 14.96 4.22 3.98
C PHE A 119 14.43 5.22 2.96
N LEU A 120 14.72 6.52 3.14
CA LEU A 120 14.41 7.54 2.15
C LEU A 120 15.21 7.29 0.86
N GLU A 121 16.54 7.17 0.96
CA GLU A 121 17.41 6.90 -0.19
C GLU A 121 17.07 5.56 -0.86
N GLN A 122 16.87 4.50 -0.06
CA GLN A 122 16.51 3.17 -0.56
C GLN A 122 15.16 3.15 -1.28
N TYR A 123 14.20 3.98 -0.85
CA TYR A 123 12.91 4.11 -1.51
C TYR A 123 13.04 4.81 -2.86
N ASP A 124 13.79 5.92 -2.95
CA ASP A 124 14.07 6.58 -4.23
C ASP A 124 14.77 5.62 -5.22
N GLU A 125 15.74 4.85 -4.75
CA GLU A 125 16.39 3.80 -5.56
C GLU A 125 15.40 2.72 -6.01
N THR A 126 14.42 2.38 -5.17
CA THR A 126 13.37 1.42 -5.51
C THR A 126 12.48 1.95 -6.62
N LEU A 127 12.09 3.23 -6.57
CA LEU A 127 11.29 3.87 -7.63
C LEU A 127 12.06 3.92 -8.95
N GLN A 128 13.34 4.32 -8.93
CA GLN A 128 14.18 4.33 -10.13
C GLN A 128 14.32 2.92 -10.74
N TYR A 129 14.53 1.90 -9.89
CA TYR A 129 14.64 0.52 -10.35
C TYR A 129 13.30 -0.01 -10.88
N TYR A 130 12.17 0.40 -10.29
CA TYR A 130 10.85 0.11 -10.82
C TYR A 130 10.71 0.63 -12.26
N GLU A 131 11.02 1.90 -12.50
CA GLU A 131 10.90 2.52 -13.82
C GLU A 131 11.77 1.81 -14.86
N GLN A 132 12.99 1.46 -14.47
CA GLN A 132 13.89 0.68 -15.32
C GLN A 132 13.28 -0.69 -15.66
N VAL A 133 12.79 -1.43 -14.67
CA VAL A 133 12.31 -2.81 -14.86
C VAL A 133 11.01 -2.87 -15.65
N PHE A 134 10.06 -1.98 -15.35
CA PHE A 134 8.71 -2.01 -15.93
C PHE A 134 8.52 -1.05 -17.10
N GLN A 135 9.53 -0.21 -17.41
CA GLN A 135 9.53 0.77 -18.50
C GLN A 135 8.38 1.79 -18.42
N VAL A 136 7.83 1.97 -17.22
CA VAL A 136 6.76 2.92 -16.90
C VAL A 136 6.99 3.50 -15.51
N PRO A 137 6.60 4.77 -15.26
CA PRO A 137 6.60 5.32 -13.92
C PRO A 137 5.66 4.52 -13.01
N PRO A 138 6.04 4.26 -11.75
CA PRO A 138 5.13 3.66 -10.80
C PRO A 138 3.92 4.58 -10.56
N PRO A 139 2.70 4.04 -10.41
CA PRO A 139 1.51 4.86 -10.25
C PRO A 139 1.57 5.67 -8.95
N SER A 140 1.56 7.01 -9.06
CA SER A 140 1.87 7.92 -7.95
C SER A 140 0.84 7.94 -6.81
N ASP A 141 -0.35 7.39 -7.02
CA ASP A 141 -1.32 7.19 -5.96
C ASP A 141 -0.97 5.99 -5.05
N VAL A 142 -0.29 4.96 -5.58
CA VAL A 142 0.22 3.81 -4.81
C VAL A 142 1.68 4.00 -4.39
N TRP A 143 2.47 4.65 -5.24
CA TRP A 143 3.89 4.94 -5.06
C TRP A 143 4.12 6.45 -5.04
N PRO A 144 3.76 7.13 -3.95
CA PRO A 144 4.01 8.56 -3.86
C PRO A 144 5.51 8.84 -3.79
N GLU A 145 5.91 10.07 -4.12
CA GLU A 145 7.28 10.57 -3.96
C GLU A 145 7.82 10.36 -2.54
N ALA A 146 9.14 10.19 -2.38
CA ALA A 146 9.78 9.91 -1.09
C ALA A 146 9.44 10.95 -0.01
N ASN A 147 9.42 12.23 -0.37
CA ASN A 147 9.09 13.32 0.55
C ASN A 147 7.64 13.24 1.07
N ILE A 148 6.72 12.64 0.31
CA ILE A 148 5.35 12.37 0.75
C ILE A 148 5.32 11.12 1.63
N ARG A 149 5.95 10.02 1.18
CA ARG A 149 6.00 8.73 1.89
C ARG A 149 6.63 8.82 3.27
N PHE A 150 7.67 9.64 3.43
CA PHE A 150 8.41 9.85 4.68
C PHE A 150 8.11 11.20 5.33
N SER A 151 7.00 11.84 4.96
CA SER A 151 6.61 13.09 5.61
C SER A 151 6.35 12.87 7.11
N GLN A 152 6.91 13.75 7.95
CA GLN A 152 6.74 13.72 9.42
C GLN A 152 5.28 13.90 9.89
N HIS A 153 4.35 14.15 8.95
CA HIS A 153 2.95 14.38 9.22
C HIS A 153 2.09 13.11 9.18
N LEU A 154 2.63 11.99 8.68
CA LEU A 154 1.94 10.69 8.70
C LEU A 154 1.86 10.16 10.12
N ARG A 155 0.67 10.25 10.72
CA ARG A 155 0.38 9.76 12.07
C ARG A 155 -0.63 8.62 11.98
N LEU A 156 -0.13 7.43 11.67
CA LEU A 156 -0.92 6.22 11.52
C LEU A 156 -1.05 5.51 12.86
N ARG A 157 -2.26 5.12 13.23
CA ARG A 157 -2.55 4.35 14.44
C ARG A 157 -3.71 3.42 14.16
N TRP A 158 -3.67 2.24 14.76
CA TRP A 158 -4.82 1.37 14.87
C TRP A 158 -5.80 1.99 15.86
N VAL A 159 -7.06 2.13 15.43
CA VAL A 159 -8.12 2.72 16.25
C VAL A 159 -9.36 1.83 16.20
N ASP A 160 -10.08 1.77 17.32
CA ASP A 160 -11.36 1.05 17.41
C ASP A 160 -12.49 1.98 16.96
N LEU A 161 -12.97 1.78 15.73
CA LEU A 161 -14.02 2.62 15.12
C LEU A 161 -15.40 2.47 15.78
N SER A 162 -15.59 1.50 16.69
CA SER A 162 -16.80 1.45 17.53
C SER A 162 -16.77 2.51 18.64
N LYS A 163 -15.57 3.02 18.98
CA LYS A 163 -15.33 3.98 20.07
C LYS A 163 -14.98 5.37 19.58
N VAL A 164 -14.54 5.51 18.32
CA VAL A 164 -14.12 6.79 17.75
C VAL A 164 -14.68 7.01 16.35
N TYR A 165 -14.94 8.26 16.01
CA TYR A 165 -15.28 8.67 14.65
C TYR A 165 -14.03 9.06 13.87
N ALA A 166 -13.78 8.39 12.75
CA ALA A 166 -12.76 8.77 11.77
C ALA A 166 -13.41 9.47 10.58
N VAL A 167 -13.15 10.77 10.40
CA VAL A 167 -13.74 11.57 9.32
C VAL A 167 -12.66 12.20 8.47
N GLN A 168 -12.86 12.20 7.15
CA GLN A 168 -11.97 12.90 6.22
C GLN A 168 -11.94 14.40 6.54
N ARG A 169 -10.76 14.93 6.87
CA ARG A 169 -10.57 16.34 7.22
C ARG A 169 -11.20 17.29 6.19
N LYS A 170 -11.02 17.05 4.89
CA LYS A 170 -11.60 17.87 3.81
C LYS A 170 -13.13 17.97 3.88
N LYS A 171 -13.82 16.90 4.29
CA LYS A 171 -15.29 16.91 4.46
C LYS A 171 -15.69 17.74 5.68
N VAL A 172 -14.97 17.60 6.79
CA VAL A 172 -15.22 18.40 8.01
C VAL A 172 -15.11 19.89 7.71
N HIS A 173 -14.04 20.32 7.01
CA HIS A 173 -13.83 21.74 6.68
C HIS A 173 -14.91 22.30 5.73
N LYS A 174 -15.55 21.47 4.90
CA LYS A 174 -16.66 21.88 4.03
C LYS A 174 -17.99 21.98 4.78
N VAL A 175 -18.26 21.06 5.72
CA VAL A 175 -19.55 20.97 6.41
C VAL A 175 -19.62 21.90 7.62
N LEU A 176 -18.52 22.08 8.35
CA LEU A 176 -18.50 22.83 9.61
C LEU A 176 -19.00 24.28 9.47
N PRO A 177 -18.61 25.08 8.45
CA PRO A 177 -19.12 26.44 8.30
C PRO A 177 -20.63 26.50 8.04
N ILE A 178 -21.15 25.52 7.28
CA ILE A 178 -22.59 25.41 6.97
C ILE A 178 -23.37 25.13 8.25
N LEU A 179 -22.87 24.22 9.08
CA LEU A 179 -23.50 23.86 10.34
C LEU A 179 -23.52 25.06 11.31
N LEU A 180 -22.39 25.77 11.43
CA LEU A 180 -22.28 26.98 12.26
C LEU A 180 -23.24 28.07 11.80
N LEU A 181 -23.34 28.32 10.50
CA LEU A 181 -24.29 29.28 9.93
C LEU A 181 -25.74 28.87 10.22
N GLY A 182 -26.08 27.60 10.04
CA GLY A 182 -27.41 27.07 10.36
C GLY A 182 -27.77 27.25 11.83
N THR A 183 -26.83 26.97 12.75
CA THR A 183 -27.05 27.20 14.18
C THR A 183 -27.22 28.68 14.52
N ALA A 184 -26.47 29.59 13.88
CA ALA A 184 -26.59 31.02 14.10
C ALA A 184 -27.95 31.55 13.61
N LEU A 185 -28.41 31.11 12.43
CA LEU A 185 -29.73 31.45 11.90
C LEU A 185 -30.86 30.94 12.80
N LEU A 186 -30.74 29.71 13.31
CA LEU A 186 -31.72 29.15 14.25
C LEU A 186 -31.78 29.96 15.55
N MET A 187 -30.63 30.38 16.10
CA MET A 187 -30.59 31.23 17.30
C MET A 187 -31.26 32.58 17.06
N VAL A 188 -31.05 33.22 15.91
CA VAL A 188 -31.71 34.49 15.53
C VAL A 188 -33.22 34.31 15.35
N ALA A 189 -33.65 33.20 14.74
CA ALA A 189 -35.07 32.89 14.59
C ALA A 189 -35.76 32.69 15.95
N ILE A 190 -35.10 31.99 16.89
CA ILE A 190 -35.63 31.77 18.24
C ILE A 190 -35.72 33.08 19.01
N THR A 191 -34.70 33.95 18.94
CA THR A 191 -34.77 35.25 19.63
C THR A 191 -35.84 36.17 19.04
N THR A 192 -35.99 36.21 17.72
CA THR A 192 -37.05 37.01 17.06
C THR A 192 -38.48 36.49 17.28
N LEU A 193 -38.65 35.23 17.68
CA LEU A 193 -39.96 34.68 18.06
C LEU A 193 -40.31 34.89 19.55
N LEU A 194 -39.32 35.25 20.38
CA LEU A 194 -39.48 35.43 21.83
C LEU A 194 -39.56 36.90 22.27
N PHE A 195 -39.44 37.84 21.33
CA PHE A 195 -39.59 39.29 21.53
C PHE A 195 -40.59 39.85 20.52
#